data_AF-A0A637GIP2-F1
#
_entry.id   AF-A0A637GIP2-F1
#
_cell.length_a   1.000
_cell.length_b   1.000
_cell.length_c   1.000
_cell.angle_alpha   90.00
_cell.angle_beta   90.00
_cell.angle_gamma   90.00
#
_symmetry.space_group_name_H-M   'P 1'
#
loop_
_entity.id
_entity.type
_entity.pdbx_description
1 polymer ?
#
loop_
_entity_poly.entity_id
_entity_poly.type
_entity_poly.pdbx_seq_one_letter_code
_entity_poly.pdbx_strand_id
1 'polypeptide(L)'
;MIYYIFIVIFPFFSFVKNKNIKIYALMLSFLFLVSFCSLRWQTGTDWLPYYDDFMSPGNRHDFEIGYVLYVKLIRYLTDNYTLFLFTTSIIPIALIFWGCLKTQKNISLTILSVCVFYSYYYLGSFFGAERRIIAIGLSFFALIQYKS
;
A
#
# COMPACT_ATOMS: atom_id res chain seq x y z
N MET A 1 18.43 -2.42 0.07
CA MET A 1 18.97 -3.30 -1.00
C MET A 1 18.33 -4.69 -1.00
N ILE A 2 18.21 -5.41 0.13
CA ILE A 2 17.58 -6.76 0.16
C ILE A 2 16.12 -6.77 -0.32
N TYR A 3 15.34 -5.72 -0.03
CA TYR A 3 13.93 -5.61 -0.44
C TYR A 3 13.73 -5.52 -1.97
N TYR A 4 14.75 -5.11 -2.73
CA TYR A 4 14.70 -5.11 -4.20
C TYR A 4 14.64 -6.53 -4.76
N ILE A 5 15.19 -7.52 -4.05
CA ILE A 5 15.18 -8.93 -4.45
C ILE A 5 13.74 -9.44 -4.56
N PHE A 6 12.87 -9.07 -3.62
CA PHE A 6 11.48 -9.49 -3.62
C PHE A 6 10.70 -8.91 -4.81
N ILE A 7 10.97 -7.66 -5.17
CA ILE A 7 10.37 -7.01 -6.33
C ILE A 7 10.82 -7.66 -7.65
N VAL A 8 12.02 -8.23 -7.69
CA VAL A 8 12.50 -9.00 -8.85
C VAL A 8 11.90 -10.41 -8.88
N ILE A 9 11.70 -11.06 -7.71
CA ILE A 9 11.20 -12.43 -7.63
C ILE A 9 9.71 -12.55 -7.98
N PHE A 10 8.85 -11.67 -7.47
CA PHE A 10 7.40 -11.81 -7.65
C PHE A 10 6.92 -11.82 -9.12
N PRO A 11 7.47 -10.99 -10.03
CA PRO A 11 7.15 -11.04 -11.45
C PRO A 11 7.38 -12.40 -12.11
N PHE A 12 8.37 -13.18 -11.66
CA PHE A 12 8.66 -14.50 -12.26
C PHE A 12 7.50 -15.49 -12.07
N PHE A 13 6.72 -15.35 -11.00
CA PHE A 13 5.53 -16.19 -10.79
C PHE A 13 4.46 -15.97 -11.88
N SER A 14 4.50 -14.87 -12.62
CA SER A 14 3.61 -14.64 -13.77
C SER A 14 3.80 -15.68 -14.88
N PHE A 15 5.02 -16.23 -15.03
CA PHE A 15 5.36 -17.22 -16.06
C PHE A 15 5.05 -18.67 -15.67
N VAL A 16 4.78 -18.94 -14.38
CA VAL A 16 4.41 -20.27 -13.90
C VAL A 16 3.13 -20.74 -14.61
N LYS A 17 2.98 -22.01 -14.95
CA LYS A 17 1.73 -22.51 -15.59
C LYS A 17 0.62 -22.75 -14.57
N ASN A 18 0.98 -23.22 -13.38
CA ASN A 18 0.03 -23.58 -12.33
C ASN A 18 -0.67 -22.34 -11.74
N LYS A 19 -2.01 -22.30 -11.87
CA LYS A 19 -2.86 -21.20 -11.37
C LYS A 19 -2.81 -21.06 -9.84
N ASN A 20 -2.78 -22.15 -9.10
CA ASN A 20 -2.76 -22.10 -7.63
C ASN A 20 -1.47 -21.45 -7.11
N ILE A 21 -0.33 -21.78 -7.73
CA ILE A 21 0.95 -21.14 -7.40
C ILE A 21 0.89 -19.63 -7.65
N LYS A 22 0.23 -19.18 -8.73
CA LYS A 22 0.03 -17.74 -8.98
C LYS A 22 -0.82 -17.06 -7.91
N ILE A 23 -1.89 -17.71 -7.47
CA ILE A 23 -2.75 -17.17 -6.41
C ILE A 23 -1.97 -17.06 -5.10
N TYR A 24 -1.22 -18.10 -4.72
CA TYR A 24 -0.36 -18.06 -3.54
C TYR A 24 0.73 -17.00 -3.65
N ALA A 25 1.36 -16.84 -4.83
CA ALA A 25 2.34 -15.79 -5.06
C ALA A 25 1.72 -14.39 -4.93
N LEU A 26 0.49 -14.19 -5.43
CA LEU A 26 -0.23 -12.94 -5.28
C LEU A 26 -0.55 -12.64 -3.80
N MET A 27 -1.09 -13.62 -3.06
CA MET A 27 -1.36 -13.47 -1.63
C MET A 27 -0.08 -13.20 -0.83
N LEU A 28 1.01 -13.89 -1.14
CA LEU A 28 2.30 -13.69 -0.51
C LEU A 28 2.86 -12.30 -0.83
N SER A 29 2.70 -11.81 -2.07
CA SER A 29 3.11 -10.46 -2.45
C SER A 29 2.32 -9.41 -1.67
N PHE A 30 1.00 -9.59 -1.49
CA PHE A 30 0.17 -8.71 -0.68
C PHE A 30 0.66 -8.66 0.77
N LEU A 31 0.85 -9.82 1.41
CA LEU A 31 1.31 -9.92 2.79
C LEU A 31 2.69 -9.30 2.97
N PHE A 32 3.61 -9.60 2.04
CA PHE A 32 4.95 -9.01 2.03
C PHE A 32 4.87 -7.48 1.97
N LEU A 33 4.08 -6.94 1.04
CA LEU A 33 3.96 -5.51 0.85
C LEU A 33 3.36 -4.82 2.07
N VAL A 34 2.23 -5.30 2.59
CA VAL A 34 1.64 -4.74 3.81
C VAL A 34 2.65 -4.78 4.96
N SER A 35 3.33 -5.90 5.18
CA SER A 35 4.33 -6.03 6.24
C SER A 35 5.52 -5.09 6.05
N PHE A 36 6.04 -5.00 4.83
CA PHE A 36 7.17 -4.14 4.49
C PHE A 36 6.88 -2.65 4.71
N CYS A 37 5.64 -2.23 4.46
CA CYS A 37 5.22 -0.84 4.67
C CYS A 37 4.94 -0.54 6.14
N SER A 38 4.31 -1.50 6.83
CA SER A 38 3.79 -1.28 8.18
C SER A 38 4.87 -1.40 9.25
N LEU A 39 5.86 -2.27 9.03
CA LEU A 39 6.95 -2.54 9.97
C LEU A 39 8.16 -1.61 9.75
N ARG A 40 8.01 -0.57 8.91
CA ARG A 40 9.07 0.42 8.71
C ARG A 40 9.19 1.31 9.93
N TRP A 41 10.40 1.50 10.43
CA TRP A 41 10.70 2.45 11.50
C TRP A 41 11.75 3.45 11.03
N GLN A 42 11.52 4.74 11.27
CA GLN A 42 12.43 5.83 10.91
C GLN A 42 12.92 5.81 9.45
N THR A 43 12.13 5.23 8.55
CA THR A 43 12.49 5.01 7.14
C THR A 43 11.37 5.51 6.24
N GLY A 44 11.71 6.18 5.15
CA GLY A 44 10.76 6.74 4.18
C GLY A 44 10.78 8.27 4.19
N THR A 45 10.41 8.88 3.07
CA THR A 45 10.63 10.30 2.77
C THR A 45 10.02 11.23 3.83
N ASP A 46 8.83 10.90 4.33
CA ASP A 46 8.06 11.75 5.24
C ASP A 46 7.76 11.06 6.59
N TRP A 47 8.64 10.16 7.08
CA TRP A 47 8.36 9.37 8.29
C TRP A 47 8.08 10.24 9.53
N LEU A 48 8.93 11.25 9.79
CA LEU A 48 8.83 12.09 10.99
C LEU A 48 7.57 12.97 10.98
N PRO A 49 7.23 13.69 9.89
CA PRO A 49 5.97 14.43 9.81
C PRO A 49 4.71 13.61 10.10
N TYR A 50 4.65 12.36 9.61
CA TYR A 50 3.51 11.49 9.87
C TYR A 50 3.47 10.95 11.30
N TYR A 51 4.63 10.68 11.89
CA TYR A 51 4.73 10.31 13.29
C TYR A 51 4.26 11.43 14.21
N ASP A 52 4.74 12.66 13.97
CA ASP A 52 4.40 13.84 14.77
C ASP A 52 2.91 14.16 14.68
N ASP A 53 2.33 14.09 13.47
CA ASP A 53 0.88 14.29 13.29
C ASP A 53 0.06 13.17 13.95
N PHE A 54 0.51 11.92 13.90
CA PHE A 54 -0.17 10.85 14.64
C PHE A 54 -0.13 11.06 16.16
N MET A 55 1.00 11.55 16.70
CA MET A 55 1.14 11.84 18.14
C MET A 55 0.40 13.11 18.57
N SER A 56 0.18 14.06 17.67
CA SER A 56 -0.56 15.30 17.94
C SER A 56 -1.44 15.71 16.74
N PRO A 57 -2.57 15.01 16.52
CA PRO A 57 -3.37 15.16 15.31
C PRO A 57 -3.96 16.56 15.12
N GLY A 58 -3.68 17.17 13.96
CA GLY A 58 -4.22 18.48 13.59
C GLY A 58 -3.46 19.68 14.16
N ASN A 59 -2.29 19.44 14.78
CA ASN A 59 -1.33 20.52 15.06
C ASN A 59 -0.67 21.04 13.76
N ARG A 60 -0.70 20.21 12.71
CA ARG A 60 -0.23 20.54 11.37
C ARG A 60 -1.38 21.05 10.50
N HIS A 61 -1.14 22.10 9.73
CA HIS A 61 -2.11 22.70 8.80
C HIS A 61 -1.79 22.43 7.32
N ASP A 62 -0.69 21.73 7.02
CA ASP A 62 -0.26 21.37 5.67
C ASP A 62 -0.83 20.05 5.16
N PHE A 63 -1.54 19.29 6.01
CA PHE A 63 -2.19 18.03 5.65
C PHE A 63 -3.66 18.21 5.29
N GLU A 64 -4.14 17.42 4.32
CA GLU A 64 -5.50 17.47 3.84
C GLU A 64 -6.49 17.03 4.93
N ILE A 65 -7.65 17.70 4.99
CA ILE A 65 -8.66 17.46 6.04
C ILE A 65 -9.09 15.99 6.14
N GLY A 66 -9.21 15.29 5.01
CA GLY A 66 -9.58 13.87 4.98
C GLY A 66 -8.52 12.98 5.64
N TYR A 67 -7.24 13.31 5.47
CA TYR A 67 -6.14 12.61 6.14
C TYR A 67 -6.13 12.91 7.63
N VAL A 68 -6.29 14.17 8.04
CA VAL A 68 -6.33 14.55 9.47
C VAL A 68 -7.47 13.85 10.20
N LEU A 69 -8.66 13.77 9.58
CA LEU A 69 -9.80 13.03 10.14
C LEU A 69 -9.48 11.53 10.29
N TYR A 70 -8.82 10.95 9.29
CA TYR A 70 -8.37 9.56 9.35
C TYR A 70 -7.35 9.32 10.48
N VAL A 71 -6.34 10.19 10.63
CA VAL A 71 -5.36 10.12 11.73
C VAL A 71 -6.05 10.22 13.09
N LYS A 72 -6.97 11.18 13.26
CA LYS A 72 -7.77 11.33 14.49
C LYS A 72 -8.58 10.08 14.81
N LEU A 73 -9.20 9.46 13.81
CA LEU A 73 -9.95 8.21 13.99
C LEU A 73 -9.04 7.09 14.49
N ILE A 74 -7.89 6.87 13.85
CA ILE A 74 -6.98 5.79 14.27
C ILE A 74 -6.38 6.10 15.64
N ARG A 75 -6.01 7.36 15.91
CA ARG A 75 -5.47 7.77 17.21
C ARG A 75 -6.46 7.59 18.35
N TYR A 76 -7.75 7.78 18.09
CA TYR A 76 -8.81 7.48 19.05
C TYR A 76 -8.90 5.98 19.37
N LEU A 77 -8.55 5.10 18.42
CA LEU A 77 -8.60 3.65 18.59
C LEU A 77 -7.30 3.06 19.18
N THR A 78 -6.15 3.66 18.91
CA THR A 78 -4.85 3.16 19.38
C THR A 78 -3.79 4.25 19.44
N ASP A 79 -2.90 4.14 20.43
CA ASP A 79 -1.71 4.98 20.55
C ASP A 79 -0.48 4.40 19.82
N ASN A 80 -0.61 3.21 19.20
CA ASN A 80 0.51 2.51 18.58
C ASN A 80 0.69 2.95 17.11
N TYR A 81 1.82 3.61 16.83
CA TYR A 81 2.14 4.10 15.49
C TYR A 81 2.32 2.97 14.45
N THR A 82 2.79 1.79 14.84
CA THR A 82 2.88 0.64 13.93
C THR A 82 1.50 0.14 13.51
N LEU A 83 0.51 0.19 14.41
CA LEU A 83 -0.88 -0.11 14.03
C LEU A 83 -1.46 0.95 13.10
N PHE A 84 -1.10 2.22 13.31
CA PHE A 84 -1.42 3.28 12.37
C PHE A 84 -0.83 3.00 10.97
N LEU A 85 0.47 2.74 10.88
CA LEU A 85 1.14 2.37 9.62
C LEU A 85 0.53 1.12 8.97
N PHE A 86 0.06 0.17 9.79
CA PHE A 86 -0.63 -1.01 9.30
C PHE A 86 -1.94 -0.65 8.63
N THR A 87 -2.75 0.19 9.25
CA THR A 87 -4.03 0.64 8.65
C THR A 87 -3.80 1.51 7.41
N THR A 88 -2.80 2.40 7.41
CA THR A 88 -2.50 3.26 6.25
C THR A 88 -1.98 2.47 5.07
N SER A 89 -1.32 1.34 5.33
CA SER A 89 -0.80 0.46 4.28
C SER A 89 -1.87 -0.50 3.78
N ILE A 90 -2.55 -1.23 4.67
CA ILE A 90 -3.44 -2.33 4.28
C ILE A 90 -4.64 -1.86 3.47
N ILE A 91 -5.26 -0.73 3.84
CA ILE A 91 -6.47 -0.23 3.19
C ILE A 91 -6.22 0.06 1.71
N PRO A 92 -5.30 0.97 1.34
CA PRO A 92 -5.09 1.28 -0.08
C PRO A 92 -4.46 0.12 -0.84
N ILE A 93 -3.57 -0.67 -0.23
CA ILE A 93 -3.01 -1.87 -0.87
C ILE A 93 -4.13 -2.87 -1.19
N ALA A 94 -5.07 -3.11 -0.27
CA ALA A 94 -6.22 -3.99 -0.53
C ALA A 94 -7.11 -3.45 -1.65
N LEU A 95 -7.39 -2.14 -1.69
CA LEU A 95 -8.17 -1.52 -2.76
C LEU A 95 -7.50 -1.69 -4.13
N ILE A 96 -6.17 -1.52 -4.20
CA ILE A 96 -5.40 -1.69 -5.44
C ILE A 96 -5.44 -3.15 -5.90
N PHE A 97 -5.16 -4.11 -5.01
CA PHE A 97 -5.21 -5.54 -5.33
C PHE A 97 -6.60 -5.99 -5.77
N TRP A 98 -7.63 -5.59 -5.02
CA TRP A 98 -9.02 -5.85 -5.38
C TRP A 98 -9.35 -5.27 -6.76
N GLY A 99 -8.92 -4.04 -7.03
CA GLY A 99 -9.16 -3.38 -8.30
C GLY A 99 -8.50 -4.09 -9.47
N CYS A 100 -7.25 -4.52 -9.32
CA CYS A 100 -6.56 -5.32 -10.34
C CYS A 100 -7.27 -6.66 -10.58
N LEU A 101 -7.70 -7.35 -9.53
CA LEU A 101 -8.44 -8.62 -9.63
C LEU A 101 -9.82 -8.44 -10.27
N LYS A 102 -10.52 -7.33 -9.99
CA LYS A 102 -11.84 -7.04 -10.59
C LYS A 102 -11.73 -6.69 -12.07
N THR A 103 -10.67 -5.98 -12.48
CA THR A 103 -10.51 -5.51 -13.87
C THR A 103 -9.82 -6.52 -14.80
N GLN A 104 -9.02 -7.44 -14.27
CA GLN A 104 -8.21 -8.35 -15.08
C GLN A 104 -8.60 -9.81 -14.87
N LYS A 105 -8.97 -10.50 -15.96
CA LYS A 105 -9.27 -11.95 -15.93
C LYS A 105 -7.99 -12.81 -15.86
N ASN A 106 -6.86 -12.27 -16.33
CA ASN A 106 -5.59 -13.00 -16.37
C ASN A 106 -4.74 -12.68 -15.13
N ILE A 107 -4.63 -13.67 -14.24
CA ILE A 107 -3.87 -13.57 -12.99
C ILE A 107 -2.37 -13.24 -13.22
N SER A 108 -1.78 -13.64 -14.35
CA SER A 108 -0.39 -13.26 -14.68
C SER A 108 -0.26 -11.77 -14.90
N LEU A 109 -1.23 -11.16 -15.59
CA LEU A 109 -1.26 -9.70 -15.78
C LEU A 109 -1.49 -8.97 -14.45
N THR A 110 -2.27 -9.57 -13.54
CA THR A 110 -2.49 -9.00 -12.20
C THR A 110 -1.21 -8.98 -11.38
N ILE A 111 -0.47 -10.09 -11.36
CA ILE A 111 0.84 -10.16 -10.69
C ILE A 111 1.78 -9.09 -11.26
N LEU A 112 1.87 -8.97 -12.58
CA LEU A 112 2.74 -7.98 -13.22
C LEU A 112 2.31 -6.53 -12.90
N SER A 113 1.01 -6.23 -12.98
CA SER A 113 0.46 -4.89 -12.73
C SER A 113 0.75 -4.44 -11.30
N VAL A 114 0.51 -5.33 -10.33
CA VAL A 114 0.86 -5.14 -8.92
C VAL A 114 2.37 -4.88 -8.82
N CYS A 115 3.23 -5.77 -9.32
CA CYS A 115 4.68 -5.62 -9.19
C CYS A 115 5.21 -4.31 -9.80
N VAL A 116 4.69 -3.88 -10.95
CA VAL A 116 5.05 -2.61 -11.58
C VAL A 116 4.65 -1.43 -10.71
N PHE A 117 3.41 -1.41 -10.20
CA PHE A 117 2.96 -0.37 -9.28
C PHE A 117 3.85 -0.26 -8.05
N TYR A 118 4.17 -1.40 -7.41
CA TYR A 118 4.98 -1.42 -6.21
C TYR A 118 6.44 -1.03 -6.49
N SER A 119 7.00 -1.43 -7.63
CA SER A 119 8.33 -0.97 -8.05
C SER A 119 8.38 0.55 -8.14
N TYR A 120 7.38 1.16 -8.79
CA TYR A 120 7.34 2.60 -8.96
C TYR A 120 7.11 3.34 -7.62
N TYR A 121 6.13 2.90 -6.83
CA TYR A 121 5.74 3.59 -5.61
C TYR A 121 6.77 3.42 -4.48
N TYR A 122 7.33 2.22 -4.31
CA TYR A 122 8.18 1.87 -3.16
C TYR A 122 9.68 1.96 -3.43
N LEU A 123 10.14 1.71 -4.66
CA LEU A 123 11.57 1.86 -5.00
C LEU A 123 11.90 3.23 -5.57
N GLY A 124 10.89 3.94 -6.07
CA GLY A 124 11.03 5.35 -6.46
C GLY A 124 11.11 6.28 -5.25
N SER A 125 10.75 7.54 -5.46
CA SER A 125 10.90 8.60 -4.45
C SER A 125 9.79 8.66 -3.39
N PHE A 126 8.81 7.75 -3.44
CA PHE A 126 7.56 7.87 -2.67
C PHE A 126 7.42 6.88 -1.52
N PHE A 127 8.51 6.17 -1.18
CA PHE A 127 8.48 5.28 -0.03
C PHE A 127 8.10 6.04 1.25
N GLY A 128 7.00 5.63 1.86
CA GLY A 128 6.53 6.22 3.10
C GLY A 128 5.70 7.49 2.95
N ALA A 129 5.25 7.84 1.74
CA ALA A 129 4.29 8.92 1.50
C ALA A 129 2.85 8.47 1.80
N GLU A 130 2.48 8.27 3.06
CA GLU A 130 1.19 7.66 3.48
C GLU A 130 -0.05 8.35 2.87
N ARG A 131 -0.05 9.68 2.77
CA ARG A 131 -1.16 10.43 2.16
C ARG A 131 -1.39 10.05 0.70
N ARG A 132 -0.32 9.80 -0.05
CA ARG A 132 -0.38 9.52 -1.49
C ARG A 132 -0.94 8.14 -1.78
N ILE A 133 -0.54 7.11 -1.01
CA ILE A 133 -1.04 5.75 -1.24
C ILE A 133 -2.53 5.65 -0.92
N ILE A 134 -2.99 6.35 0.14
CA ILE A 134 -4.42 6.45 0.45
C ILE A 134 -5.19 7.08 -0.72
N ALA A 135 -4.71 8.22 -1.23
CA ALA A 135 -5.34 8.91 -2.36
C ALA A 135 -5.38 8.03 -3.61
N ILE A 136 -4.29 7.33 -3.94
CA ILE A 136 -4.23 6.41 -5.09
C ILE A 136 -5.22 5.26 -4.92
N GLY A 137 -5.24 4.60 -3.75
CA GLY A 137 -6.13 3.46 -3.48
C GLY A 137 -7.61 3.84 -3.60
N LEU A 138 -8.00 4.97 -2.99
CA LEU A 138 -9.38 5.48 -3.08
C LEU A 138 -9.75 5.92 -4.50
N SER A 139 -8.85 6.61 -5.21
CA SER A 139 -9.10 7.04 -6.58
C SER A 139 -9.27 5.84 -7.52
N PHE A 140 -8.41 4.83 -7.37
CA PHE A 140 -8.49 3.61 -8.16
C PHE A 140 -9.78 2.84 -7.89
N PHE A 141 -10.18 2.72 -6.61
CA PHE A 141 -11.46 2.14 -6.24
C PHE A 141 -12.64 2.87 -6.89
N ALA A 142 -12.69 4.20 -6.78
CA ALA A 142 -13.75 5.01 -7.36
C ALA A 142 -13.86 4.84 -8.88
N LEU A 143 -12.74 4.84 -9.60
CA LEU A 143 -12.70 4.64 -11.05
C LEU A 143 -13.24 3.27 -11.48
N ILE A 144 -12.97 2.23 -10.70
CA ILE A 144 -13.43 0.88 -10.99
C ILE A 144 -14.92 0.73 -10.72
N GLN A 145 -15.44 1.36 -9.67
CA GLN A 145 -16.87 1.34 -9.38
C GLN A 145 -17.67 2.14 -10.41
N TYR A 146 -17.15 3.28 -10.88
CA TYR A 146 -17.83 4.06 -11.92
C TYR A 146 -18.02 3.30 -13.24
N LYS A 147 -17.10 2.40 -13.58
CA LYS A 147 -17.16 1.58 -14.81
C LYS A 147 -17.95 0.27 -14.67
N SER A 148 -18.34 -0.10 -13.44
CA SER A 148 -18.99 -1.37 -13.12
C SER A 148 -20.51 -1.25 -13.18
#